data_AF-A0A7Z7ISV8-F1
#
_entry.id   AF-A0A7Z7ISV8-F1
#
_cell.length_a   1.000
_cell.length_b   1.000
_cell.length_c   1.000
_cell.angle_alpha   90.00
_cell.angle_beta   90.00
_cell.angle_gamma   90.00
#
_symmetry.space_group_name_H-M   'P 1'
#
loop_
_entity.id
_entity.type
_entity.pdbx_description
1 polymer ?
#
loop_
_entity_poly.entity_id
_entity_poly.type
_entity_poly.pdbx_seq_one_letter_code
_entity_poly.pdbx_strand_id
1 'polypeptide(L)'
;MRLGVTRQRINQMLTAGDLDGPCQPAGARAPRNALRVFISSLESWESDHAGRRSGPPRPRPSDAEAVLRDDAYRMKLALDAARDQLAQQRLQNEKLAGLLADAVAALQAEQAMAREAERITEEYATIATNHLAPNLHGEA
;
A
#
# COMPACT_ATOMS: atom_id res chain seq x y z
N MET A 1 -2.89 8.03 -50.41
CA MET A 1 -3.56 7.33 -49.29
C MET A 1 -4.73 6.53 -49.84
N ARG A 2 -4.83 5.23 -49.52
CA ARG A 2 -5.97 4.39 -49.92
C ARG A 2 -6.71 4.00 -48.65
N LEU A 3 -7.90 4.55 -48.41
CA LEU A 3 -8.78 3.99 -47.39
C LEU A 3 -8.99 2.51 -47.71
N GLY A 4 -8.78 1.63 -46.73
CA GLY A 4 -9.15 0.21 -46.80
C GLY A 4 -10.65 0.01 -46.75
N VAL A 5 -11.42 0.85 -47.45
CA VAL A 5 -12.88 0.91 -47.42
C VAL A 5 -13.40 0.64 -48.82
N THR A 6 -14.38 -0.25 -48.94
CA THR A 6 -14.96 -0.63 -50.23
C THR A 6 -15.77 0.53 -50.83
N ARG A 7 -15.87 0.59 -52.15
CA ARG A 7 -16.67 1.63 -52.86
C ARG A 7 -18.12 1.69 -52.39
N GLN A 8 -18.69 0.56 -51.99
CA GLN A 8 -20.05 0.47 -51.46
C GLN A 8 -20.19 1.22 -50.13
N ARG A 9 -19.21 1.09 -49.24
CA ARG A 9 -19.24 1.76 -47.94
C ARG A 9 -19.07 3.28 -48.07
N ILE A 10 -18.25 3.74 -49.01
CA ILE A 10 -18.10 5.18 -49.31
C ILE A 10 -19.44 5.77 -49.78
N ASN A 11 -20.17 5.09 -50.66
CA ASN A 11 -21.49 5.55 -51.10
C ASN A 11 -22.51 5.58 -49.94
N GLN A 12 -22.47 4.60 -49.04
CA GLN A 12 -23.34 4.59 -47.84
C GLN A 12 -23.05 5.79 -46.92
N MET A 13 -21.78 6.14 -46.74
CA MET A 13 -21.37 7.27 -45.90
C MET A 13 -21.78 8.61 -46.52
N LEU A 14 -21.68 8.75 -47.85
CA LEU A 14 -22.20 9.91 -48.58
C LEU A 14 -23.73 10.04 -48.43
N THR A 15 -24.47 8.93 -48.48
CA THR A 15 -25.94 8.97 -48.28
C THR A 15 -26.33 9.23 -46.83
N ALA A 16 -25.49 8.85 -45.86
CA ALA A 16 -25.72 9.09 -44.43
C ALA A 16 -25.38 10.52 -43.99
N GLY A 17 -24.66 11.28 -44.84
CA GLY A 17 -24.16 12.61 -44.50
C GLY A 17 -22.85 12.59 -43.69
N ASP A 18 -22.20 11.43 -43.56
CA ASP A 18 -20.92 11.29 -42.85
C ASP A 18 -19.71 11.75 -43.69
N LEU A 19 -19.89 11.82 -45.01
CA LEU A 19 -18.90 12.33 -45.96
C LEU A 19 -19.55 13.30 -46.92
N ASP A 20 -18.80 14.32 -47.32
CA ASP A 20 -19.22 15.31 -48.31
C ASP A 20 -18.53 15.09 -49.65
N GLY A 21 -19.27 15.29 -50.73
CA GLY A 21 -18.78 15.15 -52.09
C GLY A 21 -19.48 16.06 -53.08
N PRO A 22 -18.92 16.22 -54.30
CA PRO A 22 -19.54 17.03 -55.35
C PRO A 22 -20.91 16.47 -55.73
N CYS A 23 -21.88 17.35 -55.97
CA CYS A 23 -23.22 16.98 -56.41
C CYS A 23 -23.16 16.19 -57.72
N GLN A 24 -23.48 14.90 -57.67
CA GLN A 24 -23.57 14.07 -58.86
C GLN A 24 -25.00 14.14 -59.42
N PRO A 25 -25.17 14.24 -60.75
CA PRO A 25 -26.48 14.23 -61.36
C PRO A 25 -27.20 12.91 -61.03
N ALA A 26 -28.38 13.00 -60.42
CA ALA A 26 -29.18 11.85 -60.05
C ALA A 26 -29.54 11.03 -61.29
N GLY A 27 -29.28 9.72 -61.25
CA GLY A 27 -29.69 8.76 -62.30
C GLY A 27 -28.62 8.40 -63.34
N ALA A 28 -27.50 9.13 -63.43
CA ALA A 28 -26.41 8.78 -64.33
C ALA A 28 -25.28 8.02 -63.59
N ARG A 29 -24.73 6.96 -64.21
CA ARG A 29 -23.50 6.34 -63.70
C ARG A 29 -22.37 7.36 -63.80
N ALA A 30 -21.80 7.76 -62.66
CA ALA A 30 -20.65 8.66 -62.64
C ALA A 30 -19.48 8.10 -63.47
N PRO A 31 -18.77 8.94 -64.25
CA PRO A 31 -17.71 8.48 -65.13
C PRO A 31 -16.56 7.83 -64.36
N ARG A 32 -15.84 6.93 -65.03
CA ARG A 32 -14.70 6.23 -64.45
C ARG A 32 -13.66 7.27 -64.04
N ASN A 33 -13.35 7.33 -62.73
CA ASN A 33 -12.44 8.30 -62.08
C ASN A 33 -13.03 9.68 -61.72
N ALA A 34 -14.35 9.86 -61.73
CA ALA A 34 -14.96 11.06 -61.14
C ALA A 34 -14.62 11.19 -59.65
N LEU A 35 -14.37 12.42 -59.20
CA LEU A 35 -14.24 12.75 -57.77
C LEU A 35 -15.59 12.49 -57.09
N ARG A 36 -15.59 11.69 -56.02
CA ARG A 36 -16.80 11.28 -55.30
C ARG A 36 -16.93 11.88 -53.90
N VAL A 37 -15.80 12.23 -53.30
CA VAL A 37 -15.69 12.73 -51.93
C VAL A 37 -14.63 13.83 -51.94
N PHE A 38 -14.85 14.90 -51.19
CA PHE A 38 -13.82 15.92 -50.97
C PHE A 38 -12.70 15.34 -50.10
N ILE A 39 -11.45 15.63 -50.46
CA ILE A 39 -10.29 15.15 -49.71
C ILE A 39 -10.35 15.65 -48.26
N SER A 40 -10.78 16.90 -48.05
CA SER A 40 -10.94 17.50 -46.71
C SER A 40 -11.96 16.77 -45.83
N SER A 41 -13.10 16.36 -46.38
CA SER A 41 -14.11 15.58 -45.65
C SER A 41 -13.58 14.19 -45.29
N LEU A 42 -12.82 13.59 -46.20
CA LEU A 42 -12.18 12.30 -45.99
C LEU A 42 -11.10 12.35 -44.89
N GLU A 43 -10.26 13.37 -44.90
CA GLU A 43 -9.22 13.62 -43.89
C GLU A 43 -9.81 13.95 -42.52
N SER A 44 -10.92 14.70 -42.49
CA SER A 44 -11.67 14.98 -41.25
C SER A 44 -12.24 13.69 -40.66
N TRP A 45 -12.91 12.88 -41.49
CA TRP A 45 -13.46 11.61 -41.05
C TRP A 45 -12.38 10.65 -40.55
N GLU A 46 -11.24 10.56 -41.24
CA GLU A 46 -10.11 9.75 -40.82
C GLU A 46 -9.54 10.24 -39.49
N SER A 47 -9.42 11.55 -39.28
CA SER A 47 -8.96 12.13 -38.01
C SER A 47 -9.90 11.76 -36.85
N ASP A 48 -11.20 11.86 -37.07
CA ASP A 48 -12.22 11.52 -36.06
C ASP A 48 -12.28 10.01 -35.74
N HIS A 49 -11.90 9.16 -36.70
CA HIS A 49 -12.01 7.71 -36.59
C HIS A 49 -10.67 7.01 -36.32
N ALA A 50 -9.53 7.64 -36.62
CA ALA A 50 -8.20 7.13 -36.31
C ALA A 50 -8.03 6.97 -34.79
N GLY A 51 -8.59 7.88 -33.99
CA GLY A 51 -8.62 7.77 -32.53
C GLY A 51 -9.51 6.65 -31.98
N ARG A 52 -10.46 6.12 -32.76
CA ARG A 52 -11.36 5.02 -32.33
C ARG A 52 -10.84 3.63 -32.69
N ARG A 53 -9.86 3.51 -33.59
CA ARG A 53 -9.16 2.21 -33.81
C ARG A 53 -8.23 1.85 -32.66
N SER A 54 -7.90 2.81 -31.80
CA SER A 54 -7.14 2.65 -30.56
C SER A 54 -8.02 2.92 -29.33
N GLY A 55 -9.18 2.28 -29.26
CA GLY A 55 -9.88 2.17 -27.97
C GLY A 55 -9.02 1.37 -26.98
N PRO A 56 -9.05 1.66 -25.67
CA PRO A 56 -8.32 0.85 -24.70
C PRO A 56 -8.70 -0.62 -24.90
N PRO A 57 -7.72 -1.53 -25.03
CA PRO A 57 -8.02 -2.94 -25.26
C PRO A 57 -8.91 -3.42 -24.13
N ARG A 58 -10.09 -3.96 -24.47
CA ARG A 58 -10.97 -4.59 -23.50
C ARG A 58 -10.17 -5.75 -22.89
N PRO A 59 -9.90 -5.76 -21.57
CA PRO A 59 -9.03 -6.76 -20.98
C PRO A 59 -9.60 -8.14 -21.27
N ARG A 60 -8.77 -9.04 -21.78
CA ARG A 60 -9.19 -10.42 -21.99
C ARG A 60 -9.40 -11.06 -20.62
N PRO A 61 -10.31 -12.03 -20.46
CA PRO A 61 -10.51 -12.72 -19.18
C PRO A 61 -9.19 -13.29 -18.60
N SER A 62 -8.23 -13.68 -19.44
CA SER A 62 -6.88 -14.08 -19.03
C SER A 62 -6.08 -12.97 -18.32
N ASP A 63 -6.30 -11.71 -18.71
CA ASP A 63 -5.55 -10.57 -18.17
C ASP A 63 -6.12 -10.18 -16.80
N ALA A 64 -7.44 -10.31 -16.62
CA ALA A 64 -8.09 -10.13 -15.32
C ALA A 64 -7.65 -11.21 -14.32
N GLU A 65 -7.55 -12.47 -14.74
CA GLU A 65 -7.04 -13.56 -13.90
C GLU A 65 -5.56 -13.39 -13.54
N ALA A 66 -4.73 -12.88 -14.46
CA ALA A 66 -3.34 -12.57 -14.18
C ALA A 66 -3.20 -11.46 -13.13
N VAL A 67 -3.99 -10.38 -13.25
CA VAL A 67 -4.00 -9.29 -12.26
C VAL A 67 -4.43 -9.79 -10.88
N LEU A 68 -5.48 -10.62 -10.79
CA LEU A 68 -5.91 -11.19 -9.51
C LEU A 68 -4.85 -12.09 -8.87
N ARG A 69 -4.08 -12.85 -9.68
CA ARG A 69 -2.97 -13.67 -9.18
C ARG A 69 -1.82 -12.81 -8.68
N ASP A 70 -1.47 -11.75 -9.40
CA ASP A 70 -0.44 -10.80 -8.98
C ASP A 70 -0.82 -10.09 -7.68
N ASP A 71 -2.08 -9.67 -7.55
CA ASP A 71 -2.59 -9.03 -6.33
C ASP A 71 -2.60 -10.02 -5.15
N ALA A 72 -3.03 -11.27 -5.36
CA ALA A 72 -2.95 -12.31 -4.34
C ALA A 72 -1.51 -12.60 -3.91
N TYR A 73 -0.57 -12.61 -4.86
CA TYR A 73 0.86 -12.79 -4.57
C TYR A 73 1.44 -11.63 -3.76
N ARG A 74 1.07 -10.38 -4.10
CA ARG A 74 1.45 -9.19 -3.33
C ARG A 74 0.88 -9.21 -1.92
N MET A 75 -0.38 -9.59 -1.75
CA MET A 75 -1.00 -9.73 -0.44
C MET A 75 -0.30 -10.80 0.40
N LYS A 76 0.06 -11.93 -0.21
CA LYS A 76 0.83 -12.98 0.47
C LYS A 76 2.19 -12.47 0.95
N LEU A 77 2.95 -11.81 0.07
CA LEU A 77 4.26 -11.24 0.43
C LEU A 77 4.14 -10.23 1.58
N ALA A 78 3.12 -9.37 1.55
CA ALA A 78 2.86 -8.41 2.62
C ALA A 78 2.52 -9.11 3.94
N LEU A 79 1.74 -10.19 3.90
CA LEU A 79 1.40 -11.00 5.07
C LEU A 79 2.63 -11.71 5.65
N ASP A 80 3.47 -12.30 4.80
CA ASP A 80 4.71 -12.96 5.23
C ASP A 80 5.65 -11.94 5.89
N ALA A 81 5.82 -10.75 5.29
CA ALA A 81 6.62 -9.67 5.88
C ALA A 81 6.06 -9.19 7.23
N ALA A 82 4.73 -9.06 7.36
CA ALA A 82 4.09 -8.68 8.62
C ALA A 82 4.27 -9.75 9.71
N ARG A 83 4.24 -11.04 9.33
CA ARG A 83 4.51 -12.16 10.26
C ARG A 83 5.94 -12.15 10.75
N ASP A 84 6.91 -11.89 9.87
CA ASP A 84 8.32 -11.79 10.24
C ASP A 84 8.56 -10.61 11.19
N GLN A 85 7.96 -9.45 10.92
CA GLN A 85 8.01 -8.30 11.82
C GLN A 85 7.42 -8.61 13.19
N LEU A 86 6.27 -9.30 13.24
CA LEU A 86 5.66 -9.72 14.51
C LEU A 86 6.55 -10.70 15.28
N ALA A 87 7.19 -11.65 14.59
CA ALA A 87 8.13 -12.59 15.21
C ALA A 87 9.34 -11.85 15.81
N GLN A 88 9.90 -10.87 15.10
CA GLN A 88 10.99 -10.04 15.60
C GLN A 88 10.57 -9.22 16.83
N GLN A 89 9.38 -8.62 16.81
CA GLN A 89 8.85 -7.88 17.96
C GLN A 89 8.64 -8.78 19.18
N ARG A 90 8.17 -10.02 18.99
CA ARG A 90 8.03 -10.99 20.09
C ARG A 90 9.38 -11.32 20.74
N LEU A 91 10.41 -11.58 19.93
CA LEU A 91 11.76 -11.83 20.44
C LEU A 91 12.32 -10.62 21.20
N GLN A 92 12.08 -9.40 20.70
CA GLN A 92 12.46 -8.17 21.40
C GLN A 92 11.72 -8.02 22.73
N ASN A 93 10.41 -8.28 22.75
CA ASN A 93 9.61 -8.22 23.97
C ASN A 93 10.04 -9.26 24.99
N GLU A 94 10.35 -10.48 24.58
CA GLU A 94 10.89 -11.53 25.46
C GLU A 94 12.21 -11.09 26.09
N LYS A 95 13.12 -10.51 25.30
CA LYS A 95 14.38 -9.97 25.81
C LYS A 95 14.16 -8.83 26.81
N LEU A 96 13.27 -7.88 26.49
CA LEU A 96 12.93 -6.78 27.39
C LEU A 96 12.29 -7.27 28.68
N ALA A 97 11.41 -8.27 28.61
CA ALA A 97 10.79 -8.88 29.78
C ALA A 97 11.85 -9.55 30.68
N GLY A 98 12.84 -10.22 30.10
CA GLY A 98 13.99 -10.76 30.84
C GLY A 98 14.78 -9.68 31.56
N LEU A 99 15.16 -8.61 30.85
CA LEU A 99 15.89 -7.48 31.46
C LEU A 99 15.10 -6.79 32.57
N LEU A 100 13.78 -6.67 32.41
CA LEU A 100 12.90 -6.12 33.45
C LEU A 100 12.82 -7.04 34.68
N ALA A 101 12.77 -8.35 34.48
CA ALA A 101 12.80 -9.31 35.59
C ALA A 101 14.13 -9.21 36.36
N ASP A 102 15.26 -9.11 35.66
CA ASP A 102 16.59 -8.93 36.27
C ASP A 102 16.66 -7.61 37.06
N ALA A 103 16.14 -6.52 36.50
CA ALA A 103 16.11 -5.22 37.18
C ALA A 103 15.23 -5.25 38.44
N VAL A 104 14.07 -5.93 38.40
CA VAL A 104 13.21 -6.11 39.57
C VAL A 104 13.91 -6.95 40.64
N ALA A 105 14.62 -8.01 40.26
CA ALA A 105 15.39 -8.83 41.19
C ALA A 105 16.50 -8.02 41.87
N ALA A 106 17.21 -7.17 41.12
CA ALA A 106 18.23 -6.27 41.66
C ALA A 106 17.64 -5.27 42.67
N LEU A 107 16.51 -4.64 42.36
CA LEU A 107 15.82 -3.73 43.27
C LEU A 107 15.34 -4.43 44.55
N GLN A 108 14.84 -5.66 44.43
CA GLN A 108 14.43 -6.45 45.59
C GLN A 108 15.62 -6.80 46.48
N ALA A 109 16.77 -7.14 45.89
CA ALA A 109 18.00 -7.39 46.64
C ALA A 109 18.50 -6.12 47.36
N GLU A 110 18.44 -4.95 46.71
CA GLU A 110 18.78 -3.68 47.32
C GLU A 110 17.86 -3.33 48.50
N GLN A 111 16.55 -3.53 48.35
CA GLN A 111 15.59 -3.34 49.44
C GLN A 111 15.83 -4.30 50.61
N ALA A 112 16.21 -5.55 50.35
CA ALA A 112 16.54 -6.51 51.39
C ALA A 112 17.76 -6.06 52.19
N MET A 113 18.82 -5.60 51.50
CA MET A 113 20.01 -5.04 52.15
C MET A 113 19.69 -3.79 52.96
N ALA A 114 18.83 -2.90 52.45
CA ALA A 114 18.41 -1.70 53.18
C ALA A 114 17.68 -2.05 54.49
N ARG A 115 16.75 -3.02 54.45
CA ARG A 115 16.05 -3.50 55.66
C ARG A 115 16.98 -4.17 56.66
N GLU A 116 17.97 -4.91 56.19
CA GLU A 116 18.98 -5.51 57.06
C GLU A 116 19.84 -4.43 57.72
N ALA A 117 20.24 -3.40 56.98
CA ALA A 117 20.95 -2.25 57.52
C ALA A 117 20.11 -1.51 58.58
N GLU A 118 18.83 -1.25 58.32
CA GLU A 118 17.90 -0.65 59.29
C GLU A 118 17.83 -1.48 60.57
N ARG A 119 17.63 -2.79 60.46
CA ARG A 119 17.61 -3.70 61.61
C ARG A 119 18.91 -3.64 62.42
N ILE A 120 20.05 -3.69 61.73
CA ILE A 120 21.36 -3.58 62.39
C ILE A 120 21.48 -2.24 63.14
N THR A 121 21.03 -1.14 62.53
CA THR A 121 21.06 0.17 63.20
C THR A 121 20.14 0.25 64.42
N GLU A 122 18.95 -0.37 64.37
CA GLU A 122 18.05 -0.47 65.52
C GLU A 122 18.64 -1.34 66.64
N GLU A 123 19.27 -2.47 66.29
CA GLU A 123 19.97 -3.33 67.25
C GLU A 123 21.12 -2.57 67.92
N TYR A 124 21.94 -1.82 67.16
CA TYR A 124 22.99 -0.97 67.70
C TYR A 124 22.44 0.15 68.61
N ALA A 125 21.35 0.81 68.20
CA ALA A 125 20.70 1.83 69.01
C ALA A 125 20.20 1.25 70.35
N THR A 126 19.62 0.05 70.32
CA THR A 126 19.12 -0.66 71.51
C THR A 126 20.26 -1.05 72.46
N ILE A 127 21.36 -1.58 71.92
CA ILE A 127 22.57 -1.90 72.69
C ILE A 127 23.13 -0.62 73.33
N ALA A 128 23.22 0.46 72.55
CA ALA A 128 23.69 1.74 73.07
C ALA A 128 22.79 2.25 74.21
N THR A 129 21.46 2.24 74.07
CA THR A 129 20.57 2.66 75.15
C THR A 129 20.66 1.78 76.39
N ASN A 130 20.81 0.46 76.23
CA ASN A 130 20.83 -0.47 77.36
C ASN A 130 22.18 -0.50 78.10
N HIS A 131 23.30 -0.25 77.41
CA HIS A 131 24.64 -0.33 77.99
C HIS A 131 25.30 1.04 78.27
N LEU A 132 24.86 2.11 77.60
CA LEU A 132 25.32 3.48 77.85
C LEU A 132 24.32 4.32 78.63
N ALA A 133 23.14 3.80 79.00
CA ALA A 133 22.36 4.43 80.06
C ALA A 133 23.23 4.47 81.33
N PRO A 134 23.62 5.66 81.82
CA PRO A 134 24.39 5.74 83.05
C PRO A 134 23.55 5.11 84.15
N ASN A 135 24.20 4.34 85.03
CA ASN A 135 23.63 3.91 86.30
C ASN A 135 23.07 5.15 87.04
N LEU A 136 21.81 5.50 86.79
CA LEU A 136 21.06 6.53 87.52
C LEU A 136 20.53 5.99 88.85
N HIS A 137 21.05 4.84 89.29
CA HIS A 137 20.97 4.40 90.68
C HIS A 137 22.37 4.53 91.28
N GLY A 138 22.80 5.78 91.42
CA GLY A 138 23.76 6.14 92.44
C GLY A 138 23.12 5.87 93.79
N GLU A 139 23.74 4.99 94.55
CA GLU A 139 23.61 4.96 96.00
C GLU A 139 23.90 6.36 96.55
N ALA A 140 22.92 6.94 97.26
CA ALA A 140 23.10 7.91 98.33
C ALA A 140 21.78 8.09 99.09
#